data_AF-A0A7J3KZZ0-F1
#
_entry.id   AF-A0A7J3KZZ0-F1
#
_cell.length_a   1.000
_cell.length_b   1.000
_cell.length_c   1.000
_cell.angle_alpha   90.00
_cell.angle_beta   90.00
_cell.angle_gamma   90.00
#
_symmetry.space_group_name_H-M   'P 1'
#
loop_
_entity.id
_entity.type
_entity.pdbx_description
1 polymer ?
#
loop_
_entity_poly.entity_id
_entity_poly.type
_entity_poly.pdbx_seq_one_letter_code
_entity_poly.pdbx_strand_id
1 'polypeptide(L)'
;MRKGEKDGMKSKFATVWEWNDEFGDVGRNCEKYIDKRWNENIKECCIDVTARERDEDIYFHVTYFTSKREGIGNLAQSMFDAVLSAGRDVKVYFVTVELFNSIISSSAIYRKSIEDIRNELGEFERTLANKFSNDSRIRAVVGGRKVVFLPTFVVLCELEPLSGNKMITEVNHFDLEILKGFLDLLNEKLVKKNLAKKVLGYKLHLGEVDDYEIEDMDIHDDEVVVRLERKSLKVKARS
;
A
#
# COMPACT_ATOMS: atom_id res chain seq x y z
N MET A 1 16.68 -12.71 4.48
CA MET A 1 18.02 -12.07 4.45
C MET A 1 18.57 -11.94 5.87
N ARG A 2 19.90 -12.02 6.00
CA ARG A 2 20.64 -12.34 7.22
C ARG A 2 20.63 -11.21 8.27
N LYS A 3 20.55 -11.61 9.55
CA LYS A 3 21.02 -10.85 10.72
C LYS A 3 22.48 -10.45 10.47
N GLY A 4 22.76 -9.18 10.20
CA GLY A 4 24.14 -8.73 9.94
C GLY A 4 24.33 -7.27 9.53
N GLU A 5 23.29 -6.56 9.06
CA GLU A 5 23.37 -5.12 8.75
C GLU A 5 22.44 -4.33 9.69
N LYS A 6 22.93 -4.07 10.90
CA LYS A 6 22.27 -3.16 11.86
C LYS A 6 23.24 -2.09 12.38
N ASP A 7 24.20 -1.69 11.55
CA ASP A 7 24.95 -0.46 11.77
C ASP A 7 24.28 0.70 11.02
N GLY A 8 23.44 1.43 11.77
CA GLY A 8 23.46 2.89 11.70
C GLY A 8 22.59 3.60 10.65
N MET A 9 21.50 3.01 10.16
CA MET A 9 20.53 3.78 9.37
C MET A 9 19.66 4.65 10.31
N LYS A 10 20.21 5.80 10.73
CA LYS A 10 19.46 6.80 11.50
C LYS A 10 18.49 7.53 10.56
N SER A 11 17.23 7.12 10.56
CA SER A 11 16.16 7.91 9.95
C SER A 11 15.51 8.83 10.99
N LYS A 12 15.01 9.98 10.54
CA LYS A 12 14.20 10.88 11.37
C LYS A 12 12.77 10.86 10.85
N PHE A 13 11.86 10.32 11.65
CA PHE A 13 10.44 10.16 11.34
C PHE A 13 9.60 11.18 12.09
N ALA A 14 8.53 11.68 11.44
CA ALA A 14 7.47 12.44 12.09
C ALA A 14 6.13 12.25 11.39
N THR A 15 5.06 12.19 12.19
CA THR A 15 3.70 12.46 11.71
C THR A 15 3.53 13.98 11.61
N VAL A 16 3.18 14.47 10.43
CA VAL A 16 2.99 15.91 10.16
C VAL A 16 1.52 16.31 10.08
N TRP A 17 0.63 15.32 10.00
CA TRP A 17 -0.82 15.50 10.05
C TRP A 17 -1.50 14.19 10.45
N GLU A 18 -2.57 14.26 11.23
CA GLU A 18 -3.48 13.15 11.54
C GLU A 18 -4.95 13.58 11.44
N TRP A 19 -5.88 12.62 11.42
CA TRP A 19 -7.32 12.83 11.15
C TRP A 19 -8.03 13.94 11.97
N ASN A 20 -7.48 14.35 13.11
CA ASN A 20 -8.06 15.42 13.95
C ASN A 20 -7.47 16.81 13.68
N ASP A 21 -6.50 16.92 12.78
CA ASP A 21 -5.84 18.19 12.41
C ASP A 21 -6.59 18.92 11.29
N GLU A 22 -6.37 20.23 11.16
CA GLU A 22 -6.95 21.01 10.05
C GLU A 22 -6.32 20.61 8.70
N PHE A 23 -7.14 20.50 7.65
CA PHE A 23 -6.69 20.09 6.31
C PHE A 23 -5.58 20.95 5.71
N GLY A 24 -5.59 22.26 5.98
CA GLY A 24 -4.59 23.21 5.47
C GLY A 24 -3.23 23.13 6.17
N ASP A 25 -3.10 22.30 7.20
CA ASP A 25 -1.87 22.19 7.98
C ASP A 25 -0.88 21.16 7.44
N VAL A 26 -1.28 20.25 6.53
CA VAL A 26 -0.38 19.21 5.98
C VAL A 26 0.87 19.85 5.36
N GLY A 27 0.69 20.74 4.38
CA GLY A 27 1.82 21.37 3.70
C GLY A 27 2.65 22.24 4.64
N ARG A 28 2.00 22.98 5.54
CA ARG A 28 2.66 23.88 6.50
C ARG A 28 3.49 23.12 7.53
N ASN A 29 2.95 22.04 8.11
CA ASN A 29 3.62 21.22 9.10
C ASN A 29 4.78 20.44 8.49
N CYS A 30 4.58 19.95 7.26
CA CYS A 30 5.63 19.31 6.48
C CYS A 30 6.80 20.28 6.25
N GLU A 31 6.55 21.49 5.74
CA GLU A 31 7.60 22.49 5.49
C GLU A 31 8.34 22.86 6.78
N LYS A 32 7.61 23.12 7.88
CA LYS A 32 8.20 23.39 9.20
C LYS A 32 9.11 22.25 9.68
N TYR A 33 8.70 21.00 9.46
CA TYR A 33 9.50 19.84 9.84
C TYR A 33 10.79 19.76 9.01
N ILE A 34 10.70 19.94 7.70
CA ILE A 34 11.85 19.95 6.78
C ILE A 34 12.83 21.06 7.17
N ASP A 35 12.36 22.29 7.37
CA ASP A 35 13.22 23.42 7.73
C ASP A 35 14.03 23.18 9.01
N LYS A 36 13.43 22.48 9.98
CA LYS A 36 14.09 22.16 11.26
C LYS A 36 15.05 20.99 11.17
N ARG A 37 14.81 20.02 10.28
CA ARG A 37 15.49 18.70 10.33
C ARG A 37 16.41 18.41 9.16
N TRP A 38 16.20 19.06 8.01
CA TRP A 38 17.03 18.92 6.82
C TRP A 38 18.42 19.52 7.04
N ASN A 39 19.45 18.78 6.68
CA ASN A 39 20.85 19.23 6.70
C ASN A 39 21.64 18.55 5.57
N GLU A 40 22.92 18.87 5.42
CA GLU A 40 23.78 18.33 4.33
C GLU A 40 23.92 16.80 4.28
N ASN A 41 23.63 16.12 5.40
CA ASN A 41 23.71 14.66 5.48
C ASN A 41 22.44 13.99 4.93
N ILE A 42 21.30 14.70 4.89
CA ILE A 42 20.07 14.16 4.33
C ILE A 42 20.21 14.05 2.81
N LYS A 43 19.94 12.86 2.28
CA LYS A 43 19.99 12.55 0.85
C LYS A 43 18.60 12.31 0.25
N GLU A 44 17.63 11.95 1.07
CA GLU A 44 16.27 11.67 0.59
C GLU A 44 15.22 11.96 1.66
N CYS A 45 14.10 12.52 1.19
CA CYS A 45 12.83 12.63 1.90
C CYS A 45 11.89 11.53 1.41
N CYS A 46 11.17 10.90 2.33
CA CYS A 46 9.98 10.12 2.05
C CYS A 46 8.79 10.86 2.64
N ILE A 47 7.73 11.03 1.84
CA ILE A 47 6.42 11.49 2.30
C ILE A 47 5.45 10.34 2.08
N ASP A 48 4.74 9.93 3.12
CA ASP A 48 3.75 8.86 3.04
C ASP A 48 2.37 9.33 3.49
N VAL A 49 1.37 9.07 2.67
CA VAL A 49 -0.05 9.30 3.00
C VAL A 49 -0.72 7.95 3.19
N THR A 50 -1.20 7.67 4.40
CA THR A 50 -1.92 6.44 4.74
C THR A 50 -3.43 6.70 4.76
N ALA A 51 -4.20 5.90 4.03
CA ALA A 51 -5.63 6.12 3.84
C ALA A 51 -6.42 4.82 3.67
N ARG A 52 -7.75 4.94 3.74
CA ARG A 52 -8.71 3.87 3.42
C ARG A 52 -9.84 4.40 2.56
N GLU A 53 -10.14 3.71 1.48
CA GLU A 53 -11.41 3.83 0.75
C GLU A 53 -12.42 2.95 1.49
N ARG A 54 -13.49 3.57 2.01
CA ARG A 54 -14.38 2.94 2.99
C ARG A 54 -15.51 2.13 2.37
N ASP A 55 -15.89 2.40 1.12
CA ASP A 55 -16.97 1.69 0.45
C ASP A 55 -16.53 0.25 0.12
N GLU A 56 -15.31 0.09 -0.40
CA GLU A 56 -14.75 -1.21 -0.81
C GLU A 56 -13.73 -1.76 0.20
N ASP A 57 -13.59 -1.12 1.36
CA ASP A 57 -12.61 -1.50 2.40
C ASP A 57 -11.15 -1.64 1.90
N ILE A 58 -10.71 -0.69 1.09
CA ILE A 58 -9.37 -0.70 0.52
C ILE A 58 -8.43 0.12 1.39
N TYR A 59 -7.48 -0.53 2.04
CA TYR A 59 -6.37 0.15 2.73
C TYR A 59 -5.23 0.42 1.76
N PHE A 60 -4.72 1.65 1.76
CA PHE A 60 -3.66 2.03 0.84
C PHE A 60 -2.71 3.10 1.36
N HIS A 61 -1.53 3.12 0.78
CA HIS A 61 -0.47 4.10 1.02
C HIS A 61 -0.06 4.74 -0.30
N VAL A 62 0.24 6.04 -0.25
CA VAL A 62 0.89 6.76 -1.36
C VAL A 62 2.19 7.36 -0.84
N THR A 63 3.29 6.82 -1.33
CA THR A 63 4.63 7.19 -0.91
C THR A 63 5.36 7.93 -2.02
N TYR A 64 5.99 9.05 -1.69
CA TYR A 64 6.80 9.85 -2.62
C TYR A 64 8.19 10.11 -2.05
N PHE A 65 9.20 9.86 -2.88
CA PHE A 65 10.61 10.04 -2.54
C PHE A 65 11.21 11.20 -3.33
N THR A 66 11.94 12.07 -2.65
CA THR A 66 12.63 13.21 -3.30
C THR A 66 13.94 13.55 -2.61
N SER A 67 14.96 13.89 -3.39
CA SER A 67 16.21 14.49 -2.88
C SER A 67 16.17 16.03 -2.90
N LYS A 68 15.09 16.63 -3.39
CA LYS A 68 14.91 18.09 -3.42
C LYS A 68 14.21 18.55 -2.16
N ARG A 69 14.81 19.51 -1.47
CA ARG A 69 14.24 20.12 -0.27
C ARG A 69 13.09 21.06 -0.61
N GLU A 70 13.25 21.80 -1.71
CA GLU A 70 12.37 22.89 -2.09
C GLU A 70 10.97 22.38 -2.46
N GLY A 71 9.95 22.97 -1.84
CA GLY A 71 8.55 22.72 -2.18
C GLY A 71 7.99 21.41 -1.61
N ILE A 72 8.64 20.79 -0.63
CA ILE A 72 8.15 19.57 0.03
C ILE A 72 6.76 19.80 0.67
N GLY A 73 6.49 20.96 1.26
CA GLY A 73 5.16 21.30 1.78
C GLY A 73 4.08 21.28 0.71
N ASN A 74 4.34 21.90 -0.46
CA ASN A 74 3.41 21.90 -1.58
C ASN A 74 3.19 20.49 -2.15
N LEU A 75 4.26 19.69 -2.20
CA LEU A 75 4.20 18.30 -2.62
C LEU A 75 3.31 17.46 -1.67
N ALA A 76 3.53 17.57 -0.35
CA ALA A 76 2.74 16.87 0.65
C ALA A 76 1.26 17.26 0.59
N GLN A 77 0.95 18.55 0.46
CA GLN A 77 -0.43 19.02 0.29
C GLN A 77 -1.06 18.45 -0.98
N SER A 78 -0.33 18.47 -2.10
CA SER A 78 -0.84 17.97 -3.37
C SER A 78 -1.10 16.46 -3.34
N MET A 79 -0.23 15.68 -2.68
CA MET A 79 -0.44 14.25 -2.45
C MET A 79 -1.70 14.00 -1.61
N PHE A 80 -1.84 14.73 -0.52
CA PHE A 80 -2.99 14.63 0.38
C PHE A 80 -4.30 14.94 -0.35
N ASP A 81 -4.37 16.03 -1.11
CA ASP A 81 -5.53 16.38 -1.91
C ASP A 81 -5.85 15.32 -2.98
N ALA A 82 -4.82 14.76 -3.62
CA ALA A 82 -5.01 13.72 -4.64
C ALA A 82 -5.64 12.46 -4.02
N VAL A 83 -5.11 12.03 -2.87
CA VAL A 83 -5.60 10.88 -2.11
C VAL A 83 -7.03 11.07 -1.65
N LEU A 84 -7.38 12.22 -1.06
CA LEU A 84 -8.76 12.51 -0.65
C LEU A 84 -9.77 12.41 -1.80
N SER A 85 -9.33 12.65 -3.04
CA SER A 85 -10.17 12.60 -4.23
C SER A 85 -10.14 11.25 -4.97
N ALA A 86 -9.41 10.25 -4.45
CA ALA A 86 -9.15 8.98 -5.14
C ALA A 86 -10.30 7.97 -5.07
N GLY A 87 -11.40 8.28 -4.38
CA GLY A 87 -12.56 7.42 -4.22
C GLY A 87 -13.81 8.23 -3.90
N ARG A 88 -14.91 7.53 -3.60
CA ARG A 88 -16.15 8.20 -3.16
C ARG A 88 -16.09 8.54 -1.68
N ASP A 89 -15.53 7.64 -0.88
CA ASP A 89 -15.41 7.83 0.55
C ASP A 89 -13.99 7.47 1.05
N VAL A 90 -13.05 8.39 0.84
CA VAL A 90 -11.67 8.23 1.31
C VAL A 90 -11.47 8.89 2.67
N LYS A 91 -10.97 8.12 3.63
CA LYS A 91 -10.45 8.61 4.90
C LYS A 91 -8.92 8.57 4.90
N VAL A 92 -8.28 9.72 5.07
CA VAL A 92 -6.82 9.79 5.34
C VAL A 92 -6.61 9.68 6.85
N TYR A 93 -5.75 8.77 7.30
CA TYR A 93 -5.46 8.59 8.73
C TYR A 93 -4.34 9.52 9.18
N PHE A 94 -3.23 9.53 8.44
CA PHE A 94 -2.08 10.36 8.74
C PHE A 94 -1.20 10.59 7.52
N VAL A 95 -0.43 11.68 7.58
CA VAL A 95 0.68 11.98 6.67
C VAL A 95 1.97 11.97 7.48
N THR A 96 2.97 11.24 6.99
CA THR A 96 4.27 11.14 7.64
C THR A 96 5.39 11.60 6.73
N VAL A 97 6.48 12.03 7.35
CA VAL A 97 7.71 12.43 6.69
C VAL A 97 8.88 11.73 7.35
N GLU A 98 9.73 11.11 6.52
CA GLU A 98 10.94 10.44 6.96
C GLU A 98 12.15 10.95 6.18
N LEU A 99 13.22 11.30 6.89
CA LEU A 99 14.47 11.76 6.31
C LEU A 99 15.55 10.70 6.42
N PHE A 100 16.24 10.46 5.30
CA PHE A 100 17.29 9.45 5.19
C PHE A 100 18.63 10.08 4.83
N ASN A 101 19.70 9.53 5.40
CA ASN A 101 21.09 9.88 5.02
C ASN A 101 21.58 9.15 3.75
N SER A 102 20.70 8.38 3.10
CA SER A 102 20.97 7.61 1.88
C SER A 102 19.75 7.65 0.95
N ILE A 103 19.94 7.29 -0.33
CA ILE A 103 18.85 7.16 -1.31
C ILE A 103 18.32 5.73 -1.26
N ILE A 104 17.19 5.54 -0.58
CA ILE A 104 16.58 4.23 -0.32
C ILE A 104 15.67 3.79 -1.46
N SER A 105 15.07 4.77 -2.16
CA SER A 105 14.13 4.53 -3.26
C SER A 105 14.74 3.77 -4.44
N SER A 106 16.06 3.82 -4.59
CA SER A 106 16.79 3.18 -5.70
C SER A 106 16.68 1.64 -5.72
N SER A 107 16.45 1.02 -4.56
CA SER A 107 16.48 -0.45 -4.40
C SER A 107 15.22 -1.18 -4.88
N ALA A 108 14.08 -0.49 -4.97
CA ALA A 108 12.79 -1.11 -5.22
C ALA A 108 12.32 -0.91 -6.67
N ILE A 109 12.42 -1.92 -7.53
CA ILE A 109 12.00 -1.81 -8.94
C ILE A 109 10.80 -2.72 -9.19
N TYR A 110 9.67 -2.14 -9.62
CA TYR A 110 8.42 -2.86 -9.92
C TYR A 110 8.11 -2.71 -11.41
N ARG A 111 8.22 -3.82 -12.15
CA ARG A 111 8.16 -3.82 -13.62
C ARG A 111 7.25 -4.91 -14.18
N LYS A 112 6.52 -5.64 -13.32
CA LYS A 112 5.53 -6.63 -13.78
C LYS A 112 4.33 -5.91 -14.37
N SER A 113 3.69 -6.52 -15.36
CA SER A 113 2.38 -6.09 -15.85
C SER A 113 1.27 -6.54 -14.89
N ILE A 114 0.07 -5.95 -15.00
CA ILE A 114 -1.08 -6.41 -14.20
C ILE A 114 -1.48 -7.86 -14.54
N GLU A 115 -1.19 -8.33 -15.75
CA GLU A 115 -1.42 -9.72 -16.14
C GLU A 115 -0.46 -10.67 -15.42
N ASP A 116 0.81 -10.28 -15.28
CA ASP A 116 1.77 -11.05 -14.49
C ASP A 116 1.33 -11.15 -13.02
N ILE A 117 0.76 -10.06 -12.48
CA ILE A 117 0.18 -10.06 -11.11
C ILE A 117 -0.98 -11.05 -11.02
N ARG A 118 -1.89 -11.04 -12.00
CA ARG A 118 -3.03 -11.98 -12.04
C ARG A 118 -2.57 -13.44 -12.08
N ASN A 119 -1.58 -13.75 -12.92
CA ASN A 119 -1.05 -15.10 -13.05
C ASN A 119 -0.38 -15.58 -11.75
N GLU A 120 0.44 -14.73 -11.12
CA GLU A 120 1.10 -15.04 -9.85
C GLU A 120 0.09 -15.24 -8.71
N LEU A 121 -0.95 -14.41 -8.64
CA LEU A 121 -2.03 -14.56 -7.69
C LEU A 121 -2.78 -15.89 -7.89
N GLY A 122 -3.11 -16.25 -9.13
CA GLY A 122 -3.80 -17.52 -9.42
C GLY A 122 -2.95 -18.77 -9.13
N GLU A 123 -1.63 -18.70 -9.28
CA GLU A 123 -0.71 -19.76 -8.79
C GLU A 123 -0.72 -19.88 -7.26
N PHE A 124 -0.76 -18.74 -6.58
CA PHE A 124 -0.77 -18.70 -5.13
C PHE A 124 -2.10 -19.21 -4.54
N GLU A 125 -3.23 -18.78 -5.10
CA GLU A 125 -4.57 -19.25 -4.73
C GLU A 125 -4.70 -20.77 -4.87
N ARG A 126 -4.15 -21.36 -5.94
CA ARG A 126 -4.10 -22.83 -6.10
C ARG A 126 -3.29 -23.50 -4.99
N THR A 127 -2.19 -22.88 -4.55
CA THR A 127 -1.37 -23.39 -3.47
C THR A 127 -2.09 -23.32 -2.12
N LEU A 128 -2.80 -22.22 -1.86
CA LEU A 128 -3.65 -22.06 -0.67
C LEU A 128 -4.81 -23.06 -0.67
N ALA A 129 -5.46 -23.26 -1.81
CA ALA A 129 -6.53 -24.24 -1.94
C ALA A 129 -6.05 -25.65 -1.55
N ASN A 130 -4.86 -26.05 -2.01
CA ASN A 130 -4.27 -27.34 -1.63
C ASN A 130 -4.05 -27.43 -0.11
N LYS A 131 -3.54 -26.38 0.52
CA LYS A 131 -3.32 -26.33 1.98
C LYS A 131 -4.63 -26.43 2.76
N PHE A 132 -5.64 -25.64 2.41
CA PHE A 132 -6.86 -25.48 3.21
C PHE A 132 -8.00 -26.43 2.83
N SER A 133 -7.93 -27.12 1.69
CA SER A 133 -8.97 -28.08 1.25
C SER A 133 -9.34 -29.14 2.29
N ASN A 134 -8.41 -29.48 3.19
CA ASN A 134 -8.60 -30.49 4.23
C ASN A 134 -8.88 -29.90 5.63
N ASP A 135 -9.01 -28.58 5.76
CA ASP A 135 -9.39 -27.93 7.03
C ASP A 135 -10.77 -28.44 7.47
N SER A 136 -10.87 -28.83 8.74
CA SER A 136 -12.09 -29.41 9.29
C SER A 136 -13.29 -28.46 9.23
N ARG A 137 -13.04 -27.15 9.33
CA ARG A 137 -14.08 -26.11 9.25
C ARG A 137 -14.68 -26.04 7.85
N ILE A 138 -13.85 -26.13 6.82
CA ILE A 138 -14.30 -26.13 5.41
C ILE A 138 -15.05 -27.42 5.09
N ARG A 139 -14.50 -28.57 5.49
CA ARG A 139 -15.14 -29.88 5.24
C ARG A 139 -16.52 -29.99 5.87
N ALA A 140 -16.76 -29.34 7.00
CA ALA A 140 -18.05 -29.32 7.67
C ALA A 140 -19.15 -28.59 6.86
N VAL A 141 -18.76 -27.68 5.96
CA VAL A 141 -19.70 -26.80 5.25
C VAL A 141 -19.70 -26.97 3.73
N VAL A 142 -18.69 -27.63 3.15
CA VAL A 142 -18.56 -27.75 1.69
C VAL A 142 -19.74 -28.49 1.06
N GLY A 143 -20.17 -29.63 1.59
CA GLY A 143 -21.41 -30.30 1.16
C GLY A 143 -21.59 -30.54 -0.36
N GLY A 144 -20.51 -30.57 -1.16
CA GLY A 144 -20.56 -30.66 -2.63
C GLY A 144 -20.52 -29.31 -3.37
N ARG A 145 -20.50 -28.19 -2.65
CA ARG A 145 -20.32 -26.83 -3.17
C ARG A 145 -18.90 -26.62 -3.68
N LYS A 146 -18.74 -25.65 -4.59
CA LYS A 146 -17.43 -25.15 -5.00
C LYS A 146 -16.80 -24.39 -3.83
N VAL A 147 -15.51 -24.57 -3.57
CA VAL A 147 -14.79 -23.75 -2.59
C VAL A 147 -13.93 -22.73 -3.31
N VAL A 148 -14.07 -21.45 -2.95
CA VAL A 148 -13.29 -20.33 -3.47
C VAL A 148 -12.44 -19.77 -2.34
N PHE A 149 -11.12 -19.68 -2.56
CA PHE A 149 -10.19 -19.15 -1.58
C PHE A 149 -9.75 -17.76 -1.98
N LEU A 150 -10.03 -16.76 -1.13
CA LEU A 150 -9.71 -15.36 -1.37
C LEU A 150 -8.64 -14.89 -0.36
N PRO A 151 -7.35 -14.91 -0.73
CA PRO A 151 -6.31 -14.35 0.12
C PRO A 151 -6.34 -12.82 0.08
N THR A 152 -6.14 -12.20 1.25
CA THR A 152 -5.71 -10.80 1.31
C THR A 152 -4.29 -10.68 0.74
N PHE A 153 -4.08 -9.77 -0.19
CA PHE A 153 -2.79 -9.53 -0.82
C PHE A 153 -2.53 -8.04 -1.02
N VAL A 154 -1.24 -7.70 -1.16
CA VAL A 154 -0.80 -6.33 -1.39
C VAL A 154 -0.23 -6.19 -2.79
N VAL A 155 -0.69 -5.20 -3.54
CA VAL A 155 -0.11 -4.79 -4.81
C VAL A 155 0.59 -3.46 -4.64
N LEU A 156 1.87 -3.43 -5.02
CA LEU A 156 2.64 -2.20 -5.15
C LEU A 156 2.65 -1.77 -6.61
N CYS A 157 2.32 -0.52 -6.87
CA CYS A 157 2.36 0.11 -8.20
C CYS A 157 3.40 1.24 -8.18
N GLU A 158 4.45 1.10 -8.99
CA GLU A 158 5.46 2.15 -9.17
C GLU A 158 4.99 3.15 -10.23
N LEU A 159 5.09 4.43 -9.92
CA LEU A 159 4.83 5.53 -10.85
C LEU A 159 6.11 6.30 -11.14
N GLU A 160 6.19 6.86 -12.35
CA GLU A 160 7.23 7.83 -12.70
C GLU A 160 6.84 9.20 -12.12
N PRO A 161 7.55 9.72 -11.09
CA PRO A 161 7.25 11.04 -10.55
C PRO A 161 7.61 12.16 -11.54
N LEU A 162 6.92 13.29 -11.44
CA LEU A 162 7.25 14.49 -12.23
C LEU A 162 8.53 15.18 -11.75
N SER A 163 8.70 15.28 -10.43
CA SER A 163 9.84 15.94 -9.81
C SER A 163 10.23 15.21 -8.52
N GLY A 164 10.81 14.02 -8.65
CA GLY A 164 11.14 13.16 -7.51
C GLY A 164 11.99 11.98 -7.94
N ASN A 165 12.43 11.20 -6.96
CA ASN A 165 13.21 9.99 -7.17
C ASN A 165 12.30 8.80 -7.49
N LYS A 166 11.17 8.69 -6.78
CA LYS A 166 10.22 7.59 -6.91
C LYS A 166 8.85 7.93 -6.35
N MET A 167 7.82 7.29 -6.89
CA MET A 167 6.49 7.27 -6.30
C MET A 167 5.95 5.83 -6.32
N ILE A 168 5.37 5.40 -5.20
CA ILE A 168 4.80 4.07 -5.03
C ILE A 168 3.39 4.23 -4.45
N THR A 169 2.44 3.49 -5.00
CA THR A 169 1.15 3.25 -4.34
C THR A 169 1.14 1.80 -3.87
N GLU A 170 0.80 1.58 -2.61
CA GLU A 170 0.63 0.25 -2.02
C GLU A 170 -0.84 0.08 -1.68
N VAL A 171 -1.48 -0.96 -2.21
CA VAL A 171 -2.91 -1.20 -2.04
C VAL A 171 -3.13 -2.62 -1.56
N ASN A 172 -3.94 -2.78 -0.52
CA ASN A 172 -4.28 -4.06 0.09
C ASN A 172 -5.75 -4.40 -0.14
N HIS A 173 -6.03 -5.57 -0.70
CA HIS A 173 -7.39 -6.09 -0.91
C HIS A 173 -7.38 -7.61 -1.13
N PHE A 174 -8.54 -8.25 -1.21
CA PHE A 174 -8.69 -9.68 -1.55
C PHE A 174 -9.21 -9.92 -2.98
N ASP A 175 -9.67 -8.87 -3.66
CA ASP A 175 -10.18 -8.88 -5.03
C ASP A 175 -9.30 -7.98 -5.92
N LEU A 176 -8.72 -8.58 -6.98
CA LEU A 176 -7.79 -7.91 -7.88
C LEU A 176 -8.47 -6.91 -8.82
N GLU A 177 -9.70 -7.17 -9.23
CA GLU A 177 -10.43 -6.30 -10.17
C GLU A 177 -10.91 -5.03 -9.46
N ILE A 178 -11.40 -5.16 -8.22
CA ILE A 178 -11.69 -4.01 -7.35
C ILE A 178 -10.43 -3.17 -7.12
N LEU A 179 -9.33 -3.84 -6.74
CA LEU A 179 -8.05 -3.18 -6.51
C LEU A 179 -7.52 -2.47 -7.77
N LYS A 180 -7.63 -3.12 -8.94
CA LYS A 180 -7.21 -2.53 -10.21
C LYS A 180 -8.04 -1.29 -10.54
N GLY A 181 -9.36 -1.35 -10.39
CA GLY A 181 -10.24 -0.20 -10.60
C GLY A 181 -9.87 0.97 -9.71
N PHE A 182 -9.57 0.71 -8.44
CA PHE A 182 -9.11 1.72 -7.50
C PHE A 182 -7.74 2.30 -7.88
N LEU A 183 -6.76 1.46 -8.24
CA LEU A 183 -5.45 1.91 -8.69
C LEU A 183 -5.55 2.80 -9.93
N ASP A 184 -6.37 2.42 -10.92
CA ASP A 184 -6.57 3.22 -12.13
C ASP A 184 -7.11 4.62 -11.77
N LEU A 185 -8.10 4.69 -10.87
CA LEU A 185 -8.67 5.95 -10.40
C LEU A 185 -7.66 6.81 -9.62
N LEU A 186 -6.96 6.22 -8.64
CA LEU A 186 -5.94 6.89 -7.85
C LEU A 186 -4.83 7.45 -8.75
N ASN A 187 -4.32 6.63 -9.67
CA ASN A 187 -3.26 7.02 -10.59
C ASN A 187 -3.69 8.18 -11.50
N GLU A 188 -4.94 8.20 -11.97
CA GLU A 188 -5.49 9.34 -12.72
C GLU A 188 -5.44 10.64 -11.88
N LYS A 189 -5.82 10.58 -10.60
CA LYS A 189 -5.74 11.76 -9.71
C LYS A 189 -4.31 12.24 -9.51
N LEU A 190 -3.37 11.31 -9.30
CA LEU A 190 -1.95 11.61 -9.13
C LEU A 190 -1.37 12.29 -10.38
N VAL A 191 -1.72 11.80 -11.57
CA VAL A 191 -1.30 12.42 -12.84
C VAL A 191 -1.93 13.79 -13.02
N LYS A 192 -3.24 13.92 -12.78
CA LYS A 192 -3.98 15.20 -12.91
C LYS A 192 -3.45 16.29 -11.96
N LYS A 193 -2.94 15.90 -10.78
CA LYS A 193 -2.32 16.80 -9.81
C LYS A 193 -0.83 17.07 -10.10
N ASN A 194 -0.31 16.61 -11.24
CA ASN A 194 1.10 16.77 -11.62
C ASN A 194 2.08 16.17 -10.60
N LEU A 195 1.70 15.05 -9.96
CA LEU A 195 2.59 14.29 -9.06
C LEU A 195 3.33 13.18 -9.82
N ALA A 196 2.64 12.53 -10.76
CA ALA A 196 3.17 11.44 -11.57
C ALA A 196 2.94 11.68 -13.07
N LYS A 197 3.73 11.02 -13.91
CA LYS A 197 3.56 11.02 -15.37
C LYS A 197 2.80 9.81 -15.87
N LYS A 198 3.16 8.62 -15.38
CA LYS A 198 2.61 7.32 -15.80
C LYS A 198 2.96 6.23 -14.80
N VAL A 199 2.24 5.11 -14.90
CA VAL A 199 2.58 3.85 -14.24
C VAL A 199 3.79 3.20 -14.93
N LEU A 200 4.74 2.69 -14.13
CA LEU A 200 5.92 1.97 -14.59
C LEU A 200 5.79 0.45 -14.45
N GLY A 201 4.99 -0.03 -13.50
CA GLY A 201 4.72 -1.44 -13.32
C GLY A 201 4.31 -1.79 -11.89
N TYR A 202 4.11 -3.09 -11.67
CA TYR A 202 3.53 -3.61 -10.44
C TYR A 202 4.46 -4.63 -9.77
N LYS A 203 4.13 -4.94 -8.52
CA LYS A 203 4.68 -6.07 -7.75
C LYS A 203 3.59 -6.59 -6.82
N LEU A 204 3.41 -7.91 -6.82
CA LEU A 204 2.54 -8.60 -5.89
C LEU A 204 3.34 -8.97 -4.63
N HIS A 205 2.73 -8.82 -3.47
CA HIS A 205 3.29 -9.22 -2.19
C HIS A 205 2.29 -10.14 -1.46
N LEU A 206 2.59 -11.45 -1.50
CA LEU A 206 1.74 -12.50 -0.94
C LEU A 206 2.25 -13.01 0.41
N GLY A 207 3.53 -12.85 0.74
CA GLY A 207 4.11 -13.53 1.91
C GLY A 207 4.19 -15.05 1.69
N GLU A 208 4.34 -15.81 2.78
CA GLU A 208 4.40 -17.26 2.70
C GLU A 208 3.01 -17.88 2.90
N VAL A 209 2.76 -19.02 2.25
CA VAL A 209 1.50 -19.77 2.40
C VAL A 209 1.18 -20.08 3.87
N ASP A 210 2.22 -20.28 4.70
CA ASP A 210 2.10 -20.55 6.14
C ASP A 210 1.75 -19.35 7.01
N ASP A 211 1.82 -18.14 6.46
CA ASP A 211 1.39 -16.92 7.12
C ASP A 211 -0.13 -16.75 7.10
N TYR A 212 -0.84 -17.49 6.25
CA TYR A 212 -2.29 -17.37 6.08
C TYR A 212 -3.06 -18.25 7.05
N GLU A 213 -4.22 -17.75 7.46
CA GLU A 213 -5.24 -18.46 8.22
C GLU A 213 -6.65 -18.07 7.74
N ILE A 214 -7.62 -18.94 7.98
CA ILE A 214 -9.03 -18.64 7.71
C ILE A 214 -9.48 -17.56 8.67
N GLU A 215 -9.84 -16.41 8.10
CA GLU A 215 -10.44 -15.28 8.80
C GLU A 215 -11.95 -15.48 8.91
N ASP A 216 -12.58 -15.74 7.77
CA ASP A 216 -14.04 -15.88 7.66
C ASP A 216 -14.44 -16.86 6.55
N MET A 217 -15.69 -17.32 6.59
CA MET A 217 -16.29 -18.18 5.58
C MET A 217 -17.74 -17.75 5.30
N ASP A 218 -17.99 -17.38 4.06
CA ASP A 218 -19.34 -17.09 3.55
C ASP A 218 -19.89 -18.34 2.83
N ILE A 219 -21.11 -18.74 3.15
CA ILE A 219 -21.76 -19.92 2.56
C ILE A 219 -22.90 -19.45 1.67
N HIS A 220 -22.78 -19.75 0.38
CA HIS A 220 -23.80 -19.52 -0.63
C HIS A 220 -24.43 -20.86 -1.07
N ASP A 221 -25.44 -20.79 -1.94
CA ASP A 221 -26.18 -21.96 -2.38
C ASP A 221 -25.27 -22.96 -3.14
N ASP A 222 -24.38 -22.45 -3.99
CA ASP A 222 -23.49 -23.22 -4.87
C ASP A 222 -22.00 -23.14 -4.50
N GLU A 223 -21.60 -22.18 -3.67
CA GLU A 223 -20.20 -21.99 -3.28
C GLU A 223 -19.98 -21.69 -1.79
N VAL A 224 -18.78 -22.00 -1.31
CA VAL A 224 -18.24 -21.57 -0.02
C VAL A 224 -17.04 -20.67 -0.30
N VAL A 225 -17.15 -19.40 0.08
CA VAL A 225 -16.07 -18.42 -0.07
C VAL A 225 -15.30 -18.37 1.25
N VAL A 226 -14.00 -18.63 1.18
CA VAL A 226 -13.10 -18.67 2.33
C VAL A 226 -12.15 -17.47 2.25
N ARG A 227 -12.29 -16.54 3.18
CA ARG A 227 -11.40 -15.39 3.30
C ARG A 227 -10.17 -15.78 4.11
N LEU A 228 -9.00 -15.52 3.53
CA LEU A 228 -7.72 -15.85 4.15
C LEU A 228 -6.96 -14.56 4.46
N GLU A 229 -6.59 -14.37 5.72
CA GLU A 229 -5.83 -13.21 6.16
C GLU A 229 -4.42 -13.62 6.59
N ARG A 230 -3.46 -12.74 6.32
CA ARG A 230 -2.08 -12.91 6.79
C ARG A 230 -1.98 -12.52 8.26
N LYS A 231 -1.38 -13.39 9.08
CA LYS A 231 -1.12 -13.14 10.52
C LYS A 231 -0.39 -11.81 10.78
N SER A 232 0.49 -11.39 9.87
CA SER A 232 1.25 -10.14 9.98
C SER A 232 0.44 -8.88 9.68
N LEU A 233 -0.68 -8.99 8.97
CA LEU A 233 -1.56 -7.85 8.67
C LEU A 233 -2.54 -7.58 9.82
N LYS A 234 -2.99 -8.61 10.54
CA LYS A 234 -3.82 -8.48 11.76
C LYS A 234 -3.22 -7.57 12.84
N VAL A 235 -1.90 -7.47 12.90
CA VAL A 235 -1.19 -6.64 13.90
C VAL A 235 -1.25 -5.15 13.56
N LYS A 236 -1.35 -4.78 12.28
CA LYS A 236 -1.35 -3.37 11.82
C LYS A 236 -2.73 -2.72 11.80
N ALA A 237 -3.82 -3.50 11.69
CA ALA A 237 -5.18 -2.95 11.65
C ALA A 237 -5.76 -2.56 13.03
N ARG A 238 -5.05 -2.88 14.13
CA ARG A 238 -5.48 -2.62 15.52
C ARG A 238 -4.72 -1.49 16.22
N SER A 239 -3.80 -0.82 15.52
CA SER A 239 -3.02 0.32 16.00
C SER A 239 -3.43 1.60 15.28
#